data_AF-A0A7V4UMW0-F1
#
_entry.id   AF-A0A7V4UMW0-F1
#
_cell.length_a   1.000
_cell.length_b   1.000
_cell.length_c   1.000
_cell.angle_alpha   90.00
_cell.angle_beta   90.00
_cell.angle_gamma   90.00
#
_symmetry.space_group_name_H-M   'P 1'
#
loop_
_entity.id
_entity.type
_entity.pdbx_description
1 polymer ?
#
loop_
_entity_poly.entity_id
_entity_poly.type
_entity_poly.pdbx_seq_one_letter_code
_entity_poly.pdbx_strand_id
1 'polypeptide(L)'
;MVLSLLQLLFAVFAIYSALKFEEQTRLIIPLTCLIAMLIVSRIDKIRSEKEKERRNFLQSEMEKISKADSMNLQEKDFFTVETLLWPKSELLLLDAVHSIFKDLGFMISPGIDYQFVDRIIKIPNTSKSFGLQVIRYEKEANKNHPKILRALQFEKEKREKEKSLIVASTHIHLPLAERAKMTHISKDLGEVLFRSNIALITAHHLYELWRKAKNGEIDLFDFFQKIYSHRGPFYPLKQPGDLIPPSPFLPV
;
A
#
# COMPACT_ATOMS: atom_id res chain seq x y z
N MET A 1 1.83 -20.60 -7.75
CA MET A 1 1.72 -21.70 -6.77
C MET A 1 0.37 -22.42 -6.87
N VAL A 2 -0.77 -21.75 -6.63
CA VAL A 2 -2.09 -22.40 -6.72
C VAL A 2 -2.41 -22.92 -8.12
N LEU A 3 -2.12 -22.15 -9.18
CA LEU A 3 -2.38 -22.59 -10.56
C LEU A 3 -1.46 -23.74 -11.01
N SER A 4 -0.22 -23.78 -10.54
CA SER A 4 0.74 -24.87 -10.80
C SER A 4 0.31 -26.18 -10.14
N LEU A 5 -0.22 -26.11 -8.90
CA LEU A 5 -0.84 -27.25 -8.22
C LEU A 5 -2.07 -27.76 -8.97
N LEU A 6 -2.90 -26.85 -9.49
CA LEU A 6 -4.07 -27.19 -10.28
C LEU A 6 -3.69 -27.88 -11.60
N GLN A 7 -2.65 -27.41 -12.30
CA GLN A 7 -2.10 -28.07 -13.48
C GLN A 7 -1.58 -29.48 -13.16
N LEU A 8 -0.87 -29.64 -12.04
CA LEU A 8 -0.40 -30.95 -11.60
C LEU A 8 -1.57 -31.90 -11.33
N LEU A 9 -2.65 -31.40 -10.73
CA LEU A 9 -3.86 -32.16 -10.44
C LEU A 9 -4.56 -32.60 -11.73
N PHE A 10 -4.69 -31.71 -12.72
CA PHE A 10 -5.21 -32.07 -14.05
C PHE A 10 -4.31 -33.09 -14.78
N ALA A 11 -2.99 -32.99 -14.64
CA ALA A 11 -2.06 -33.94 -15.24
C ALA A 11 -2.20 -35.34 -14.62
N VAL A 12 -2.27 -35.43 -13.29
CA VAL A 12 -2.50 -36.70 -12.58
C VAL A 12 -3.86 -37.29 -12.96
N PHE A 13 -4.90 -36.46 -13.04
CA PHE A 13 -6.24 -36.89 -13.41
C PHE A 13 -6.33 -37.37 -14.86
N ALA A 14 -5.62 -36.73 -15.78
CA ALA A 14 -5.53 -37.14 -17.18
C ALA A 14 -4.85 -38.52 -17.32
N ILE A 15 -3.74 -38.75 -16.60
CA ILE A 15 -3.01 -40.03 -16.61
C ILE A 15 -3.87 -41.13 -15.99
N TYR A 16 -4.47 -40.89 -14.82
CA TYR A 16 -5.36 -41.84 -14.16
C TYR A 16 -6.55 -42.22 -15.05
N SER A 17 -7.15 -41.24 -15.71
CA SER A 17 -8.31 -41.47 -16.58
C SER A 17 -7.95 -42.27 -17.84
N ALA A 18 -6.76 -42.05 -18.40
CA ALA A 18 -6.27 -42.80 -19.55
C ALA A 18 -5.96 -44.28 -19.24
N LEU A 19 -5.65 -44.58 -17.96
CA LEU A 19 -5.32 -45.93 -17.50
C LEU A 19 -6.55 -46.75 -17.08
N LYS A 20 -7.62 -46.12 -16.58
CA LYS A 20 -8.72 -46.82 -15.89
C LYS A 20 -10.06 -46.88 -16.65
N PHE A 21 -10.30 -46.00 -17.62
CA PHE A 21 -11.58 -45.96 -18.35
C PHE A 21 -11.45 -46.66 -19.72
N GLU A 22 -12.45 -47.49 -20.08
CA GLU A 22 -12.57 -48.12 -21.40
C GLU A 22 -13.43 -47.27 -22.37
N GLU A 23 -13.15 -47.44 -23.66
CA GLU A 23 -13.85 -46.83 -24.80
C GLU A 23 -13.74 -45.28 -24.89
N GLN A 24 -14.83 -44.59 -25.26
CA GLN A 24 -14.84 -43.19 -25.73
C GLN A 24 -14.42 -42.17 -24.66
N THR A 25 -14.64 -42.48 -23.38
CA THR A 25 -14.27 -41.60 -22.24
C THR A 25 -12.76 -41.58 -21.98
N ARG A 26 -12.02 -42.61 -22.44
CA ARG A 26 -10.57 -42.73 -22.32
C ARG A 26 -9.80 -41.62 -23.05
N LEU A 27 -10.39 -41.04 -24.09
CA LEU A 27 -9.79 -39.95 -24.88
C LEU A 27 -10.38 -38.57 -24.51
N ILE A 28 -11.68 -38.50 -24.20
CA ILE A 28 -12.37 -37.24 -23.92
C ILE A 28 -11.88 -36.61 -22.60
N ILE A 29 -11.70 -37.40 -21.55
CA ILE A 29 -11.32 -36.88 -20.23
C ILE A 29 -9.87 -36.34 -20.24
N PRO A 30 -8.87 -37.04 -20.79
CA PRO A 30 -7.53 -36.46 -20.93
C PRO A 30 -7.49 -35.22 -21.83
N LEU A 31 -8.28 -35.20 -22.91
CA LEU A 31 -8.34 -34.06 -23.82
C LEU A 31 -8.91 -32.81 -23.13
N THR A 32 -9.98 -32.95 -22.35
CA THR A 32 -10.55 -31.84 -21.57
C THR A 32 -9.59 -31.34 -20.50
N CYS A 33 -8.84 -32.23 -19.83
CA CYS A 33 -7.79 -31.85 -18.89
C CYS A 33 -6.65 -31.08 -19.56
N LEU A 34 -6.24 -31.48 -20.78
CA LEU A 34 -5.24 -30.77 -21.58
C LEU A 34 -5.71 -29.37 -21.97
N ILE A 35 -6.97 -29.23 -22.40
CA ILE A 35 -7.57 -27.92 -22.72
C ILE A 35 -7.62 -27.04 -21.47
N ALA A 36 -8.02 -27.59 -20.31
CA ALA A 36 -8.03 -26.85 -19.04
C ALA A 36 -6.61 -26.41 -18.64
N MET A 37 -5.60 -27.27 -18.79
CA MET A 37 -4.20 -26.93 -18.54
C MET A 37 -3.69 -25.81 -19.46
N LEU A 38 -4.09 -25.80 -20.73
CA LEU A 38 -3.77 -24.74 -21.69
C LEU A 38 -4.38 -23.39 -21.29
N ILE A 39 -5.65 -23.39 -20.84
CA ILE A 39 -6.33 -22.18 -20.36
C ILE A 39 -5.61 -21.64 -19.12
N VAL A 40 -5.31 -22.50 -18.15
CA VAL A 40 -4.56 -22.13 -16.93
C VAL A 40 -3.18 -21.57 -17.28
N SER A 41 -2.47 -22.21 -18.23
CA SER A 41 -1.16 -21.75 -18.69
C SER A 41 -1.22 -20.37 -19.34
N ARG A 42 -2.25 -20.09 -20.16
CA ARG A 42 -2.43 -18.76 -20.75
C ARG A 42 -2.72 -17.70 -19.69
N ILE A 43 -3.55 -18.02 -18.68
CA ILE A 43 -3.84 -17.10 -17.57
C ILE A 43 -2.57 -16.80 -16.76
N ASP A 44 -1.78 -17.82 -16.44
CA ASP A 44 -0.51 -17.66 -15.73
C ASP A 44 0.49 -16.84 -16.55
N LYS A 45 0.57 -17.07 -17.87
CA LYS A 45 1.42 -16.29 -18.77
C LYS A 45 1.03 -14.82 -18.78
N ILE A 46 -0.26 -14.50 -18.98
CA ILE A 46 -0.79 -13.12 -18.96
C ILE A 46 -0.51 -12.45 -17.62
N ARG A 47 -0.69 -13.17 -16.50
CA ARG A 47 -0.39 -12.63 -15.17
C ARG A 47 1.11 -12.36 -15.00
N SER A 48 1.97 -13.27 -15.44
CA SER A 48 3.42 -13.13 -15.35
C SER A 48 3.95 -12.00 -16.23
N GLU A 49 3.37 -11.81 -17.43
CA GLU A 49 3.69 -10.72 -18.35
C GLU A 49 3.27 -9.38 -17.75
N LYS A 50 2.05 -9.27 -17.23
CA LYS A 50 1.60 -8.06 -16.50
C LYS A 50 2.45 -7.75 -15.27
N GLU A 51 2.89 -8.76 -14.53
CA GLU A 51 3.81 -8.55 -13.40
C GLU A 51 5.21 -8.10 -13.85
N LYS A 52 5.72 -8.65 -14.96
CA LYS A 52 7.00 -8.22 -15.56
C LYS A 52 6.92 -6.81 -16.14
N GLU A 53 5.88 -6.49 -16.91
CA GLU A 53 5.65 -5.14 -17.45
C GLU A 53 5.53 -4.12 -16.33
N ARG A 54 4.84 -4.44 -15.24
CA ARG A 54 4.72 -3.59 -14.06
C ARG A 54 6.06 -3.40 -13.35
N ARG A 55 6.87 -4.45 -13.19
CA ARG A 55 8.23 -4.32 -12.62
C ARG A 55 9.13 -3.50 -13.52
N ASN A 56 9.13 -3.74 -14.81
CA ASN A 56 9.93 -2.99 -15.77
C ASN A 56 9.48 -1.53 -15.83
N PHE A 57 8.18 -1.26 -15.74
CA PHE A 57 7.63 0.08 -15.62
C PHE A 57 8.10 0.76 -14.34
N LEU A 58 7.98 0.09 -13.18
CA LEU A 58 8.47 0.60 -11.89
C LEU A 58 9.97 0.86 -11.93
N GLN A 59 10.74 -0.07 -12.45
CA GLN A 59 12.18 0.08 -12.61
C GLN A 59 12.48 1.25 -13.54
N SER A 60 11.76 1.43 -14.64
CA SER A 60 11.97 2.57 -15.54
C SER A 60 11.53 3.91 -14.93
N GLU A 61 10.44 3.96 -14.15
CA GLU A 61 10.01 5.17 -13.46
C GLU A 61 10.97 5.51 -12.32
N MET A 62 11.39 4.52 -11.55
CA MET A 62 12.42 4.67 -10.51
C MET A 62 13.77 5.02 -11.12
N GLU A 63 14.15 4.48 -12.28
CA GLU A 63 15.38 4.80 -13.00
C GLU A 63 15.32 6.19 -13.64
N LYS A 64 14.15 6.65 -14.11
CA LYS A 64 13.98 8.05 -14.56
C LYS A 64 14.12 9.00 -13.38
N ILE A 65 13.58 8.63 -12.22
CA ILE A 65 13.70 9.40 -10.97
C ILE A 65 15.13 9.30 -10.39
N SER A 66 15.82 8.17 -10.51
CA SER A 66 17.18 7.96 -10.01
C SER A 66 18.28 8.45 -10.96
N LYS A 67 17.99 8.55 -12.27
CA LYS A 67 18.85 9.25 -13.24
C LYS A 67 18.72 10.76 -13.09
N ALA A 68 17.60 11.26 -12.54
CA ALA A 68 17.49 12.65 -12.14
C ALA A 68 18.31 12.92 -10.87
N ASP A 69 18.34 12.01 -9.90
CA ASP A 69 19.11 12.18 -8.66
C ASP A 69 19.82 10.88 -8.23
N SER A 70 21.14 10.88 -8.41
CA SER A 70 22.03 9.77 -8.11
C SER A 70 22.20 9.55 -6.61
N MET A 71 21.55 8.55 -6.01
CA MET A 71 22.03 7.96 -4.76
C MET A 71 21.73 6.45 -4.69
N ASN A 72 22.74 5.72 -4.20
CA ASN A 72 22.79 4.28 -3.95
C ASN A 72 21.55 3.75 -3.19
N LEU A 73 20.50 3.34 -3.88
CA LEU A 73 19.43 2.52 -3.30
C LEU A 73 19.95 1.08 -3.15
N GLN A 74 20.11 0.61 -1.91
CA GLN A 74 20.40 -0.80 -1.65
C GLN A 74 19.18 -1.67 -2.05
N GLU A 75 19.40 -2.94 -2.40
CA GLU A 75 18.33 -3.84 -2.87
C GLU A 75 17.16 -3.98 -1.88
N LYS A 76 17.45 -3.87 -0.57
CA LYS A 76 16.45 -3.85 0.50
C LYS A 76 15.56 -2.60 0.47
N ASP A 77 16.14 -1.45 0.13
CA ASP A 77 15.41 -0.19 -0.01
C ASP A 77 14.49 -0.25 -1.23
N PHE A 78 14.97 -0.85 -2.33
CA PHE A 78 14.16 -1.09 -3.51
C PHE A 78 12.90 -1.91 -3.20
N PHE A 79 13.05 -3.05 -2.51
CA PHE A 79 11.90 -3.88 -2.14
C PHE A 79 10.90 -3.15 -1.22
N THR A 80 11.41 -2.36 -0.28
CA THR A 80 10.58 -1.57 0.64
C THR A 80 9.78 -0.51 -0.10
N VAL A 81 10.42 0.19 -1.05
CA VAL A 81 9.78 1.21 -1.89
C VAL A 81 8.77 0.59 -2.85
N GLU A 82 9.12 -0.50 -3.53
CA GLU A 82 8.20 -1.24 -4.40
C GLU A 82 6.94 -1.65 -3.61
N THR A 83 7.15 -2.17 -2.40
CA THR A 83 6.05 -2.64 -1.54
C THR A 83 5.18 -1.49 -1.03
N LEU A 84 5.77 -0.34 -0.69
CA LEU A 84 5.03 0.84 -0.24
C LEU A 84 4.17 1.45 -1.36
N LEU A 85 4.78 1.63 -2.53
CA LEU A 85 4.14 2.26 -3.68
C LEU A 85 3.19 1.30 -4.39
N TRP A 86 3.45 0.00 -4.33
CA TRP A 86 2.71 -0.98 -5.08
C TRP A 86 2.37 -2.27 -4.32
N PRO A 87 1.66 -2.15 -3.18
CA PRO A 87 1.45 -3.26 -2.26
C PRO A 87 0.61 -4.39 -2.87
N LYS A 88 1.17 -5.61 -2.85
CA LYS A 88 0.43 -6.84 -3.22
C LYS A 88 -0.65 -7.19 -2.19
N SER A 89 -0.43 -6.85 -0.92
CA SER A 89 -1.36 -7.04 0.19
C SER A 89 -1.22 -5.90 1.21
N GLU A 90 -2.23 -5.71 2.04
CA GLU A 90 -2.17 -4.74 3.14
C GLU A 90 -1.14 -5.12 4.21
N LEU A 91 -0.89 -6.42 4.41
CA LEU A 91 0.15 -6.90 5.33
C LEU A 91 1.55 -6.45 4.86
N LEU A 92 1.86 -6.63 3.58
CA LEU A 92 3.13 -6.18 3.02
C LEU A 92 3.26 -4.66 3.06
N LEU A 93 2.16 -3.93 2.83
CA LEU A 93 2.13 -2.48 2.99
C LEU A 93 2.47 -2.08 4.44
N LEU A 94 1.87 -2.74 5.42
CA LEU A 94 2.15 -2.51 6.84
C LEU A 94 3.63 -2.74 7.18
N ASP A 95 4.23 -3.82 6.65
CA ASP A 95 5.65 -4.12 6.88
C ASP A 95 6.57 -3.09 6.23
N ALA A 96 6.23 -2.58 5.05
CA ALA A 96 6.98 -1.52 4.39
C ALA A 96 6.87 -0.19 5.15
N VAL A 97 5.67 0.18 5.58
CA VAL A 97 5.43 1.37 6.43
C VAL A 97 6.20 1.23 7.75
N HIS A 98 6.15 0.06 8.39
CA HIS A 98 6.91 -0.21 9.61
C HIS A 98 8.40 -0.03 9.39
N SER A 99 8.94 -0.61 8.31
CA SER A 99 10.36 -0.54 7.98
C SER A 99 10.79 0.92 7.75
N ILE A 100 9.98 1.71 7.04
CA ILE A 100 10.24 3.13 6.81
C ILE A 100 10.27 3.92 8.12
N PHE A 101 9.26 3.79 8.98
CA PHE A 101 9.27 4.51 10.27
C PHE A 101 10.46 4.11 11.15
N LYS A 102 10.80 2.83 11.19
CA LYS A 102 11.96 2.33 11.94
C LYS A 102 13.28 2.89 11.37
N ASP A 103 13.42 2.89 10.06
CA ASP A 103 14.60 3.39 9.34
C ASP A 103 14.77 4.91 9.49
N LEU A 104 13.68 5.62 9.73
CA LEU A 104 13.64 7.05 10.07
C LEU A 104 13.88 7.34 11.55
N GLY A 105 14.16 6.31 12.36
CA GLY A 105 14.48 6.45 13.78
C GLY A 105 13.28 6.55 14.72
N PHE A 106 12.04 6.35 14.24
CA PHE A 106 10.87 6.29 15.12
C PHE A 106 10.88 5.00 15.94
N MET A 107 10.42 5.09 17.19
CA MET A 107 10.16 3.92 18.00
C MET A 107 8.79 3.35 17.61
N ILE A 108 8.77 2.13 17.08
CA ILE A 108 7.54 1.47 16.63
C ILE A 108 7.30 0.19 17.42
N SER A 109 6.12 0.06 18.01
CA SER A 109 5.69 -1.12 18.75
C SER A 109 4.39 -1.69 18.17
N PRO A 110 4.16 -3.00 18.32
CA PRO A 110 2.87 -3.58 17.97
C PRO A 110 1.79 -3.00 18.87
N GLY A 111 0.59 -2.74 18.32
CA GLY A 111 -0.55 -2.23 19.09
C GLY A 111 -1.17 -3.28 20.01
N ILE A 112 -0.37 -4.13 20.67
CA ILE A 112 -0.85 -5.27 21.46
C ILE A 112 -1.75 -4.79 22.61
N ASP A 113 -1.46 -3.62 23.17
CA ASP A 113 -2.28 -2.98 24.21
C ASP A 113 -3.47 -2.18 23.65
N TYR A 114 -3.57 -2.05 22.32
CA TYR A 114 -4.55 -1.22 21.61
C TYR A 114 -5.18 -2.00 20.44
N GLN A 115 -6.28 -2.72 20.71
CA GLN A 115 -6.98 -3.58 19.75
C GLN A 115 -7.44 -2.89 18.44
N PHE A 116 -7.36 -1.56 18.40
CA PHE A 116 -7.93 -0.71 17.36
C PHE A 116 -6.91 -0.09 16.41
N VAL A 117 -5.61 -0.39 16.54
CA VAL A 117 -4.54 0.15 15.67
C VAL A 117 -3.55 -0.93 15.26
N ASP A 118 -2.89 -0.75 14.11
CA ASP A 118 -1.91 -1.72 13.63
C ASP A 118 -0.61 -1.62 14.44
N ARG A 119 -0.15 -0.39 14.73
CA ARG A 119 1.12 -0.10 15.45
C ARG A 119 0.99 1.18 16.28
N ILE A 120 1.82 1.32 17.29
CA ILE A 120 2.08 2.61 17.97
C ILE A 120 3.42 3.14 17.50
N ILE A 121 3.47 4.42 17.11
CA ILE A 121 4.68 5.11 16.66
C ILE A 121 4.96 6.25 17.62
N LYS A 122 6.10 6.25 18.30
CA LYS A 122 6.53 7.34 19.17
C LYS A 122 7.56 8.21 18.46
N ILE A 123 7.32 9.53 18.47
CA ILE A 123 8.27 10.50 17.92
C ILE A 123 9.46 10.61 18.90
N PRO A 124 10.70 10.38 18.45
CA PRO A 124 11.89 10.44 19.30
C PRO A 124 11.99 11.76 20.05
N ASN A 125 12.57 11.72 21.26
CA ASN A 125 12.78 12.88 22.12
C ASN A 125 11.51 13.66 22.49
N THR A 126 10.32 13.06 22.33
CA THR A 126 9.05 13.65 22.74
C THR A 126 8.16 12.65 23.47
N SER A 127 7.10 13.16 24.11
CA SER A 127 5.98 12.37 24.63
C SER A 127 4.87 12.14 23.61
N LYS A 128 5.05 12.55 22.33
CA LYS A 128 4.03 12.44 21.28
C LYS A 128 4.08 11.06 20.63
N SER A 129 2.92 10.44 20.47
CA SER A 129 2.75 9.13 19.86
C SER A 129 1.55 9.08 18.92
N PHE A 130 1.66 8.27 17.88
CA PHE A 130 0.60 8.00 16.93
C PHE A 130 0.08 6.57 17.04
N GLY A 131 -1.24 6.41 16.97
CA GLY A 131 -1.89 5.14 16.64
C GLY A 131 -1.94 4.98 15.12
N LEU A 132 -1.11 4.10 14.57
CA LEU A 132 -0.98 3.90 13.13
C LEU A 132 -2.03 2.92 12.60
N GLN A 133 -2.72 3.32 11.53
CA GLN A 133 -3.52 2.44 10.69
C GLN A 133 -2.98 2.47 9.26
N VAL A 134 -2.74 1.30 8.68
CA VAL A 134 -2.28 1.14 7.30
C VAL A 134 -3.39 0.54 6.48
N ILE A 135 -3.80 1.26 5.42
CA ILE A 135 -4.97 0.90 4.63
C ILE A 135 -4.61 0.86 3.15
N ARG A 136 -5.08 -0.18 2.45
CA ARG A 136 -4.99 -0.26 0.99
C ARG A 136 -6.35 -0.02 0.33
N TYR A 137 -6.44 1.02 -0.48
CA TYR A 137 -7.59 1.33 -1.34
C TYR A 137 -7.23 1.13 -2.81
N GLU A 138 -8.16 0.57 -3.58
CA GLU A 138 -8.01 0.45 -5.05
C GLU A 138 -8.14 1.81 -5.74
N LYS A 139 -8.96 2.71 -5.18
CA LYS A 139 -9.27 4.06 -5.68
C LYS A 139 -8.94 5.11 -4.60
N GLU A 140 -9.76 6.14 -4.48
CA GLU A 140 -9.70 7.10 -3.37
C GLU A 140 -10.06 6.44 -2.03
N ALA A 141 -9.46 6.94 -0.96
CA ALA A 141 -9.80 6.55 0.40
C ALA A 141 -11.20 7.05 0.76
N ASN A 142 -12.03 6.15 1.30
CA ASN A 142 -13.39 6.46 1.73
C ASN A 142 -13.66 6.00 3.17
N LYS A 143 -14.73 6.52 3.76
CA LYS A 143 -15.10 6.27 5.17
C LYS A 143 -15.56 4.84 5.46
N ASN A 144 -15.93 4.07 4.46
CA ASN A 144 -16.56 2.75 4.64
C ASN A 144 -15.55 1.65 4.96
N HIS A 145 -14.25 1.94 4.95
CA HIS A 145 -13.23 0.94 5.25
C HIS A 145 -13.25 0.58 6.75
N PRO A 146 -13.24 -0.71 7.13
CA PRO A 146 -13.33 -1.14 8.53
C PRO A 146 -12.27 -0.53 9.45
N LYS A 147 -11.05 -0.31 8.93
CA LYS A 147 -9.96 0.33 9.69
C LYS A 147 -10.21 1.81 10.01
N ILE A 148 -11.08 2.50 9.27
CA ILE A 148 -11.50 3.87 9.61
C ILE A 148 -12.34 3.83 10.89
N LEU A 149 -13.28 2.89 11.00
CA LEU A 149 -14.06 2.71 12.23
C LEU A 149 -13.16 2.37 13.42
N ARG A 150 -12.13 1.53 13.22
CA ARG A 150 -11.13 1.24 14.27
C ARG A 150 -10.34 2.48 14.67
N ALA A 151 -9.88 3.30 13.73
CA ALA A 151 -9.21 4.57 14.05
C ALA A 151 -10.11 5.53 14.86
N LEU A 152 -11.39 5.62 14.49
CA LEU A 152 -12.38 6.42 15.23
C LEU A 152 -12.62 5.86 16.65
N GLN A 153 -12.62 4.55 16.81
CA GLN A 153 -12.76 3.90 18.11
C GLN A 153 -11.51 4.12 18.98
N PHE A 154 -10.32 4.02 18.39
CA PHE A 154 -9.06 4.36 19.05
C PHE A 154 -9.06 5.80 19.57
N GLU A 155 -9.50 6.78 18.79
CA GLU A 155 -9.60 8.17 19.24
C GLU A 155 -10.52 8.37 20.46
N LYS A 156 -11.54 7.51 20.63
CA LYS A 156 -12.46 7.55 21.77
C LYS A 156 -11.92 6.84 23.01
N GLU A 157 -11.18 5.75 22.82
CA GLU A 157 -10.77 4.85 23.90
C GLU A 157 -9.30 5.00 24.32
N LYS A 158 -8.52 5.81 23.61
CA LYS A 158 -7.12 6.09 23.95
C LYS A 158 -6.98 6.60 25.38
N ARG A 159 -5.97 6.10 26.07
CA ARG A 159 -5.70 6.39 27.49
C ARG A 159 -4.71 7.54 27.68
N GLU A 160 -3.81 7.73 26.72
CA GLU A 160 -2.85 8.81 26.75
C GLU A 160 -3.20 9.87 25.69
N LYS A 161 -2.22 10.72 25.36
CA LYS A 161 -2.35 11.74 24.32
C LYS A 161 -1.94 11.17 22.96
N GLU A 162 -2.31 9.94 22.61
CA GLU A 162 -2.04 9.44 21.27
C GLU A 162 -2.88 10.20 20.22
N LYS A 163 -2.42 10.22 18.98
CA LYS A 163 -3.20 10.70 17.83
C LYS A 163 -3.24 9.65 16.74
N SER A 164 -4.38 9.46 16.09
CA SER A 164 -4.47 8.53 14.97
C SER A 164 -3.77 9.08 13.73
N LEU A 165 -2.97 8.23 13.11
CA LEU A 165 -2.35 8.46 11.81
C LEU A 165 -2.74 7.33 10.88
N ILE A 166 -3.30 7.68 9.73
CA ILE A 166 -3.61 6.74 8.65
C ILE A 166 -2.57 6.90 7.55
N VAL A 167 -1.96 5.79 7.15
CA VAL A 167 -1.18 5.70 5.91
C VAL A 167 -2.00 4.94 4.88
N ALA A 168 -2.47 5.64 3.86
CA ALA A 168 -3.32 5.07 2.82
C ALA A 168 -2.56 4.88 1.51
N SER A 169 -2.52 3.66 0.99
CA SER A 169 -2.13 3.41 -0.40
C SER A 169 -3.39 3.45 -1.26
N THR A 170 -3.44 4.39 -2.20
CA THR A 170 -4.62 4.70 -3.03
C THR A 170 -4.25 4.66 -4.51
N HIS A 171 -5.22 4.41 -5.38
CA HIS A 171 -5.03 4.40 -6.84
C HIS A 171 -3.90 3.47 -7.28
N ILE A 172 -3.78 2.32 -6.61
CA ILE A 172 -2.67 1.37 -6.78
C ILE A 172 -2.58 0.75 -8.18
N HIS A 173 -3.50 1.06 -9.09
CA HIS A 173 -3.48 0.58 -10.47
C HIS A 173 -2.92 1.62 -11.44
N LEU A 174 -2.86 2.89 -11.04
CA LEU A 174 -2.39 3.99 -11.88
C LEU A 174 -0.88 4.21 -11.72
N PRO A 175 -0.16 4.65 -12.77
CA PRO A 175 1.21 5.15 -12.67
C PRO A 175 1.39 6.26 -11.62
N LEU A 176 2.57 6.37 -11.01
CA LEU A 176 2.85 7.38 -9.97
C LEU A 176 2.60 8.83 -10.45
N ALA A 177 3.03 9.14 -11.67
CA ALA A 177 2.82 10.45 -12.30
C ALA A 177 1.34 10.82 -12.46
N GLU A 178 0.46 9.81 -12.65
CA GLU A 178 -0.98 10.01 -12.72
C GLU A 178 -1.59 10.10 -11.33
N ARG A 179 -1.15 9.25 -10.38
CA ARG A 179 -1.65 9.26 -8.99
C ARG A 179 -1.56 10.63 -8.35
N ALA A 180 -0.45 11.35 -8.55
CA ALA A 180 -0.25 12.68 -7.99
C ALA A 180 -1.31 13.71 -8.41
N LYS A 181 -2.03 13.45 -9.52
CA LYS A 181 -3.09 14.31 -10.05
C LYS A 181 -4.49 13.89 -9.58
N MET A 182 -4.60 12.77 -8.87
CA MET A 182 -5.87 12.20 -8.46
C MET A 182 -6.32 12.74 -7.10
N THR A 183 -7.63 12.72 -6.88
CA THR A 183 -8.20 12.91 -5.54
C THR A 183 -7.94 11.64 -4.71
N HIS A 184 -7.22 11.78 -3.60
CA HIS A 184 -6.82 10.64 -2.76
C HIS A 184 -7.80 10.35 -1.62
N ILE A 185 -8.59 11.33 -1.21
CA ILE A 185 -9.51 11.26 -0.07
C ILE A 185 -10.87 11.74 -0.54
N SER A 186 -11.90 10.92 -0.34
CA SER A 186 -13.28 11.32 -0.60
C SER A 186 -13.68 12.45 0.36
N LYS A 187 -14.60 13.32 -0.08
CA LYS A 187 -15.02 14.49 0.70
C LYS A 187 -15.58 14.11 2.08
N ASP A 188 -16.41 13.07 2.12
CA ASP A 188 -17.03 12.56 3.33
C ASP A 188 -15.99 11.97 4.30
N LEU A 189 -14.95 11.30 3.80
CA LEU A 189 -13.84 10.85 4.64
C LEU A 189 -13.07 12.04 5.21
N GLY A 190 -12.73 13.04 4.40
CA GLY A 190 -11.99 14.21 4.88
C GLY A 190 -12.73 14.97 5.99
N GLU A 191 -14.05 15.12 5.88
CA GLU A 191 -14.89 15.70 6.94
C GLU A 191 -14.83 14.87 8.25
N VAL A 192 -14.89 13.54 8.15
CA VAL A 192 -14.79 12.63 9.29
C VAL A 192 -13.41 12.74 9.97
N LEU A 193 -12.34 12.75 9.18
CA LEU A 193 -10.97 12.86 9.68
C LEU A 193 -10.72 14.20 10.36
N PHE A 194 -11.21 15.30 9.77
CA PHE A 194 -11.10 16.64 10.35
C PHE A 194 -11.80 16.74 11.70
N ARG A 195 -13.07 16.30 11.77
CA ARG A 195 -13.85 16.33 13.03
C ARG A 195 -13.25 15.48 14.13
N SER A 196 -12.61 14.37 13.75
CA SER A 196 -12.06 13.40 14.69
C SER A 196 -10.57 13.62 14.98
N ASN A 197 -9.97 14.70 14.46
CA ASN A 197 -8.54 15.01 14.60
C ASN A 197 -7.62 13.84 14.18
N ILE A 198 -8.01 13.11 13.13
CA ILE A 198 -7.22 12.00 12.59
C ILE A 198 -6.37 12.53 11.45
N ALA A 199 -5.07 12.27 11.49
CA ALA A 199 -4.16 12.59 10.40
C ALA A 199 -4.20 11.49 9.33
N LEU A 200 -4.09 11.88 8.06
CA LEU A 200 -3.94 10.94 6.95
C LEU A 200 -2.85 11.43 5.99
N ILE A 201 -1.92 10.54 5.66
CA ILE A 201 -0.93 10.70 4.60
C ILE A 201 -1.05 9.54 3.60
N THR A 202 -0.71 9.77 2.33
CA THR A 202 -0.65 8.65 1.38
C THR A 202 0.68 7.91 1.49
N ALA A 203 0.69 6.64 1.10
CA ALA A 203 1.92 5.86 0.97
C ALA A 203 2.92 6.53 0.01
N HIS A 204 2.43 7.20 -1.05
CA HIS A 204 3.28 7.95 -1.97
C HIS A 204 3.99 9.13 -1.27
N HIS A 205 3.26 9.90 -0.46
CA HIS A 205 3.88 11.01 0.28
C HIS A 205 4.83 10.52 1.37
N LEU A 206 4.52 9.40 2.04
CA LEU A 206 5.47 8.79 2.97
C LEU A 206 6.79 8.41 2.28
N TYR A 207 6.72 7.89 1.04
CA TYR A 207 7.91 7.61 0.24
C TYR A 207 8.71 8.88 -0.06
N GLU A 208 8.05 9.94 -0.53
CA GLU A 208 8.70 11.23 -0.83
C GLU A 208 9.39 11.81 0.40
N LEU A 209 8.74 11.75 1.56
CA LEU A 209 9.30 12.19 2.84
C LEU A 209 10.52 11.36 3.24
N TRP A 210 10.43 10.03 3.12
CA TRP A 210 11.54 9.13 3.42
C TRP A 210 12.75 9.40 2.51
N ARG A 211 12.53 9.60 1.20
CA ARG A 211 13.59 9.96 0.25
C ARG A 211 14.26 11.28 0.62
N LYS A 212 13.48 12.34 0.85
CA LYS A 212 14.01 13.66 1.25
C LYS A 212 14.78 13.60 2.56
N ALA A 213 14.31 12.80 3.53
CA ALA A 213 14.98 12.63 4.81
C ALA A 213 16.33 11.91 4.65
N LYS A 214 16.41 10.89 3.78
CA LYS A 214 17.67 10.21 3.45
C LYS A 214 18.70 11.15 2.80
N ASN A 215 18.22 12.14 2.04
CA ASN A 215 19.05 13.16 1.41
C ASN A 215 19.38 14.35 2.35
N GLY A 216 18.85 14.37 3.58
CA GLY A 216 19.03 15.49 4.52
C GLY A 216 18.27 16.77 4.15
N GLU A 217 17.32 16.70 3.22
CA GLU A 217 16.55 17.86 2.73
C GLU A 217 15.44 18.29 3.69
N ILE A 218 15.02 17.42 4.62
CA ILE A 218 13.91 17.68 5.53
C ILE A 218 14.19 17.11 6.93
N ASP A 219 13.83 17.88 7.97
CA ASP A 219 13.67 17.35 9.32
C ASP A 219 12.32 16.62 9.42
N LEU A 220 12.38 15.30 9.38
CA LEU A 220 11.19 14.47 9.42
C LEU A 220 10.50 14.48 10.80
N PHE A 221 11.25 14.67 11.88
CA PHE A 221 10.64 14.73 13.21
C PHE A 221 9.83 16.01 13.37
N ASP A 222 10.36 17.15 12.92
CA ASP A 222 9.62 18.41 12.87
C ASP A 222 8.35 18.26 12.01
N PHE A 223 8.46 17.62 10.83
CA PHE A 223 7.30 17.34 9.98
C PHE A 223 6.21 16.54 10.70
N PHE A 224 6.55 15.42 11.36
CA PHE A 224 5.56 14.63 12.08
C PHE A 224 5.06 15.31 13.36
N GLN A 225 5.84 16.20 13.98
CA GLN A 225 5.35 17.05 15.07
C GLN A 225 4.33 18.08 14.59
N LYS A 226 4.52 18.64 13.39
CA LYS A 226 3.54 19.51 12.72
C LYS A 226 2.27 18.73 12.39
N ILE A 227 2.40 17.52 11.82
CA ILE A 227 1.24 16.61 11.60
C ILE A 227 0.51 16.33 12.90
N TYR A 228 1.25 16.06 13.98
CA TYR A 228 0.64 15.78 15.28
C TYR A 228 -0.20 16.96 15.77
N SER A 229 0.30 18.19 15.57
CA SER A 229 -0.33 19.42 16.04
C SER A 229 -1.46 19.93 15.12
N HIS A 230 -1.48 19.53 13.85
CA HIS A 230 -2.47 19.97 12.85
C HIS A 230 -3.78 19.16 12.90
N ARG A 231 -4.95 19.79 12.75
CA ARG A 231 -6.23 19.05 12.71
C ARG A 231 -6.60 18.62 11.29
N GLY A 232 -6.86 17.32 11.12
CA GLY A 232 -7.42 16.75 9.89
C GLY A 232 -6.39 16.23 8.89
N PRO A 233 -6.84 15.89 7.66
CA PRO A 233 -5.97 15.30 6.63
C PRO A 233 -4.96 16.33 6.11
N PHE A 234 -3.78 15.86 5.75
CA PHE A 234 -2.71 16.71 5.21
C PHE A 234 -2.88 17.03 3.71
N TYR A 235 -3.94 16.51 3.09
CA TYR A 235 -4.32 16.82 1.71
C TYR A 235 -5.44 17.84 1.69
N PRO A 236 -5.35 18.86 0.83
CA PRO A 236 -6.45 19.79 0.65
C PRO A 236 -7.66 19.04 0.09
N LEU A 237 -8.82 19.26 0.70
CA LEU A 237 -10.10 18.84 0.14
C LEU A 237 -10.36 19.65 -1.13
N LYS A 238 -10.38 19.00 -2.29
CA LYS A 238 -10.70 19.67 -3.57
C LYS A 238 -12.12 20.23 -3.48
N GLN A 239 -12.28 21.56 -3.64
CA GLN A 239 -13.61 22.16 -3.71
C GLN A 239 -14.16 22.06 -5.15
N PRO A 240 -15.49 22.01 -5.34
CA PRO A 240 -16.07 22.02 -6.69
C PRO A 240 -15.76 23.37 -7.34
N GLY A 241 -14.86 23.38 -8.33
CA GLY A 241 -14.44 24.60 -9.05
C GLY A 241 -12.93 24.74 -9.23
N ASP A 242 -12.12 23.98 -8.49
CA ASP A 242 -10.66 24.08 -8.59
C ASP A 242 -10.12 23.38 -9.84
N LEU A 243 -9.73 24.18 -10.83
CA LEU A 243 -9.02 23.76 -12.05
C LEU A 243 -7.55 23.39 -11.80
N ILE A 244 -7.03 23.68 -10.60
CA ILE A 244 -5.65 23.42 -10.20
C ILE A 244 -5.68 22.37 -9.09
N PRO A 245 -4.92 21.25 -9.19
CA PRO A 245 -4.80 20.31 -8.09
C PRO A 245 -4.25 21.07 -6.88
N PRO A 246 -4.86 20.95 -5.70
CA PRO A 246 -4.41 21.74 -4.59
C PRO A 246 -3.02 21.20 -4.19
N SER A 247 -2.03 22.10 -4.21
CA SER A 247 -0.63 21.76 -3.96
C SER A 247 -0.52 21.03 -2.60
N PRO A 248 0.11 19.85 -2.53
CA PRO A 248 0.30 19.14 -1.27
C PRO A 248 1.41 19.78 -0.40
N PHE A 249 1.94 20.93 -0.80
CA PHE A 249 3.04 21.60 -0.12
C PHE A 249 2.53 22.87 0.58
N LEU A 250 2.65 22.89 1.90
CA LEU A 250 3.12 24.12 2.53
C LEU A 250 4.54 24.36 2.00
N PRO A 251 4.93 25.61 1.70
CA PRO A 251 6.32 25.92 1.39
C PRO A 251 7.18 25.47 2.57
N VAL A 252 8.31 24.82 2.26
CA VAL A 252 9.42 24.67 3.20
C VAL A 252 10.00 26.05 3.48
#